data_AF-Q2L2G7-F1
#
_entry.id   AF-Q2L2G7-F1
#
_cell.length_a   1.000
_cell.length_b   1.000
_cell.length_c   1.000
_cell.angle_alpha   90.00
_cell.angle_beta   90.00
_cell.angle_gamma   90.00
#
_symmetry.space_group_name_H-M   'P 1'
#
loop_
_entity.id
_entity.type
_entity.pdbx_description
1 polymer ?
#
loop_
_entity_poly.entity_id
_entity_poly.type
_entity_poly.pdbx_seq_one_letter_code
_entity_poly.pdbx_strand_id
1 'polypeptide(L)'
;MSLMQIPLISVWLSNAGMLIDELRRANLAKLVEEAGGVGKLADRLERDPSQVSQWLNASKNSGTGRPRGMRSDTCRFIESRMGKPSGWLDTDHSAQPKESDWPFPRLDQTRYDMLTPGQKAAIEDWVISQVNAFQSTVAVDRDHLA
;
A
#
# COMPACT_ATOMS: atom_id res chain seq x y z
N MET A 1 -20.86 -36.89 -0.08
CA MET A 1 -21.83 -35.77 0.09
C MET A 1 -21.04 -34.56 0.54
N SER A 2 -20.96 -33.56 -0.33
CA SER A 2 -20.20 -32.32 -0.15
C SER A 2 -20.97 -31.36 0.74
N LEU A 3 -20.29 -30.76 1.73
CA LEU A 3 -20.71 -29.51 2.38
C LEU A 3 -19.47 -28.66 2.68
N MET A 4 -19.13 -27.84 1.69
CA MET A 4 -18.65 -26.45 1.77
C MET A 4 -17.60 -26.14 2.84
N GLN A 5 -16.32 -26.18 2.44
CA GLN A 5 -15.31 -25.33 3.06
C GLN A 5 -15.69 -23.88 2.83
N ILE A 6 -16.05 -23.17 3.90
CA ILE A 6 -16.09 -21.72 3.92
C ILE A 6 -14.63 -21.27 3.87
N PRO A 7 -14.13 -20.62 2.80
CA PRO A 7 -12.79 -20.05 2.87
C PRO A 7 -12.82 -18.94 3.92
N LEU A 8 -11.98 -19.09 4.96
CA LEU A 8 -11.62 -18.01 5.88
C LEU A 8 -10.92 -16.91 5.07
N ILE A 9 -11.67 -16.12 4.30
CA ILE A 9 -11.24 -14.78 3.87
C ILE A 9 -11.69 -13.82 4.98
N SER A 10 -11.19 -14.09 6.18
CA SER A 10 -11.32 -13.22 7.32
C SER A 10 -9.97 -12.51 7.45
N VAL A 11 -9.69 -11.63 6.48
CA VAL A 11 -8.71 -10.56 6.62
C VAL A 11 -9.30 -9.59 7.66
N TRP A 12 -9.35 -10.02 8.92
CA TRP A 12 -9.70 -9.17 10.04
C TRP A 12 -8.60 -8.14 10.19
N LEU A 13 -8.94 -6.90 9.82
CA LEU A 13 -8.57 -5.71 10.58
C LEU A 13 -7.12 -5.69 11.08
N SER A 14 -6.15 -5.74 10.17
CA SER A 14 -4.81 -5.24 10.45
C SER A 14 -4.85 -3.71 10.51
N ASN A 15 -5.60 -3.15 11.48
CA ASN A 15 -5.32 -1.80 11.97
C ASN A 15 -4.05 -1.93 12.79
N ALA A 16 -2.90 -1.80 12.13
CA ALA A 16 -1.58 -1.87 12.72
C ALA A 16 -1.41 -0.74 13.75
N GLY A 17 -1.78 -0.97 15.02
CA GLY A 17 -1.37 -0.20 16.21
C GLY A 17 -1.69 1.31 16.27
N MET A 18 -2.18 1.92 15.18
CA MET A 18 -2.44 3.34 15.06
C MET A 18 -3.89 3.61 15.41
N LEU A 19 -4.16 4.65 16.20
CA LEU A 19 -5.54 5.07 16.46
C LEU A 19 -6.17 5.52 15.13
N ILE A 20 -7.43 5.15 14.87
CA ILE A 20 -8.14 5.49 13.63
C ILE A 20 -8.04 6.99 13.27
N ASP A 21 -7.94 7.86 14.28
CA ASP A 21 -7.78 9.31 14.11
C ASP A 21 -6.41 9.72 13.56
N GLU A 22 -5.35 8.98 13.90
CA GLU A 22 -4.00 9.19 13.37
C GLU A 22 -3.91 8.74 11.92
N LEU A 23 -4.53 7.60 11.60
CA LEU A 23 -4.64 7.11 10.23
C LEU A 23 -5.38 8.10 9.33
N ARG A 24 -6.55 8.56 9.78
CA ARG A 24 -7.35 9.58 9.07
C ARG A 24 -6.57 10.86 8.81
N ARG A 25 -5.75 11.30 9.76
CA ARG A 25 -4.90 12.49 9.62
C ARG A 25 -3.77 12.29 8.62
N ALA A 26 -3.08 11.16 8.69
CA ALA A 26 -2.03 10.81 7.74
C ALA A 26 -2.59 10.77 6.31
N ASN A 27 -3.77 10.18 6.14
CA ASN A 27 -4.47 10.12 4.86
C ASN A 27 -5.00 11.50 4.41
N LEU A 28 -5.47 12.34 5.34
CA LEU A 28 -5.86 13.71 5.02
C LEU A 28 -4.66 14.53 4.53
N ALA A 29 -3.48 14.36 5.11
CA ALA A 29 -2.26 15.02 4.65
C ALA A 29 -1.90 14.63 3.20
N LYS A 30 -2.11 13.36 2.81
CA LYS A 30 -1.96 12.93 1.41
C LYS A 30 -2.94 13.63 0.47
N LEU A 31 -4.20 13.81 0.89
CA LEU A 31 -5.19 14.56 0.10
C LEU A 31 -4.84 16.04 -0.03
N VAL A 32 -4.22 16.63 0.99
CA VAL A 32 -3.70 18.01 0.95
C VAL A 32 -2.59 18.12 -0.09
N GLU A 33 -1.65 17.17 -0.10
CA GLU A 33 -0.58 17.11 -1.09
C GLU A 33 -1.13 16.94 -2.50
N GLU A 34 -2.06 16.00 -2.71
CA GLU A 34 -2.74 15.77 -3.99
C GLU A 34 -3.52 17.00 -4.49
N ALA A 35 -4.14 17.76 -3.58
CA ALA A 35 -4.82 19.00 -3.90
C ALA A 35 -3.85 20.17 -4.18
N GLY A 36 -2.55 20.02 -3.86
CA GLY A 36 -1.54 21.07 -4.02
C GLY A 36 -1.53 22.09 -2.88
N GLY A 37 -1.93 21.70 -1.67
CA GLY A 37 -1.85 22.49 -0.44
C GLY A 37 -3.18 22.66 0.29
N VAL A 38 -3.10 23.12 1.55
CA VAL A 38 -4.25 23.23 2.47
C VAL A 38 -5.32 24.18 1.92
N GLY A 39 -4.92 25.31 1.33
CA GLY A 39 -5.86 26.27 0.73
C GLY A 39 -6.65 25.67 -0.43
N LYS A 40 -5.97 24.99 -1.36
CA LYS A 40 -6.63 24.34 -2.51
C LYS A 40 -7.58 23.21 -2.07
N LEU A 41 -7.20 22.45 -1.03
CA LEU A 41 -8.10 21.47 -0.44
C LEU A 41 -9.32 22.14 0.18
N ALA A 42 -9.12 23.22 0.94
CA ALA A 42 -10.20 23.97 1.57
C ALA A 42 -11.19 24.54 0.55
N ASP A 43 -10.69 25.12 -0.54
CA ASP A 43 -11.48 25.61 -1.67
C ASP A 43 -12.32 24.48 -2.28
N ARG A 44 -11.71 23.32 -2.53
CA ARG A 44 -12.39 22.14 -3.08
C ARG A 44 -13.43 21.53 -2.14
N LEU A 45 -13.22 21.66 -0.83
CA LEU A 45 -14.16 21.21 0.20
C LEU A 45 -15.25 22.25 0.51
N GLU A 46 -15.15 23.46 -0.05
CA GLU A 46 -16.00 24.61 0.32
C GLU A 46 -15.96 24.84 1.85
N ARG A 47 -14.74 24.85 2.41
CA ARG A 47 -14.48 25.02 3.84
C ARG A 47 -13.37 26.03 4.07
N ASP A 48 -13.35 26.57 5.28
CA ASP A 48 -12.29 27.48 5.69
C ASP A 48 -10.94 26.73 5.86
N PRO A 49 -9.81 27.27 5.37
CA PRO A 49 -8.49 26.65 5.53
C PRO A 49 -8.10 26.38 6.98
N SER A 50 -8.59 27.17 7.94
CA SER A 50 -8.35 26.93 9.37
C SER A 50 -9.05 25.67 9.86
N GLN A 51 -10.20 25.30 9.29
CA GLN A 51 -10.92 24.07 9.61
C GLN A 51 -10.11 22.84 9.15
N VAL A 52 -9.56 22.88 7.95
CA VAL A 52 -8.68 21.83 7.42
C VAL A 52 -7.41 21.71 8.27
N SER A 53 -6.81 22.85 8.64
CA SER A 53 -5.65 22.90 9.54
C SER A 53 -5.96 22.33 10.92
N GLN A 54 -7.17 22.52 11.45
CA GLN A 54 -7.59 21.93 12.73
C GLN A 54 -7.72 20.41 12.66
N TRP A 55 -8.20 19.86 11.55
CA TRP A 55 -8.25 18.41 11.32
C TRP A 55 -6.85 17.81 11.22
N LEU A 56 -5.92 18.51 10.57
CA LEU A 56 -4.51 18.11 10.47
C LEU A 56 -3.79 18.19 11.82
N ASN A 57 -3.92 19.30 12.54
CA ASN A 57 -3.17 19.55 13.78
C ASN A 57 -3.78 18.88 15.02
N ALA A 58 -4.88 18.14 14.86
CA ALA A 58 -5.50 17.34 15.91
C ALA A 58 -5.71 18.12 17.21
N SER A 59 -6.33 19.31 17.11
CA SER A 59 -6.49 20.20 18.27
C SER A 59 -6.94 19.41 19.51
N LYS A 60 -6.08 19.44 20.55
CA LYS A 60 -6.25 18.63 21.77
C LYS A 60 -7.57 19.01 22.45
N ASN A 61 -8.37 18.02 22.82
CA ASN A 61 -9.58 18.25 23.57
C ASN A 61 -9.19 18.50 25.03
N SER A 62 -9.37 19.74 25.51
CA SER A 62 -8.92 20.21 26.83
C SER A 62 -9.60 19.50 28.02
N GLY A 63 -10.65 18.71 27.79
CA GLY A 63 -11.38 17.98 28.83
C GLY A 63 -11.00 16.51 29.05
N THR A 64 -10.36 15.84 28.08
CA THR A 64 -10.06 14.38 28.17
C THR A 64 -8.63 14.01 27.79
N GLY A 65 -7.81 14.99 27.38
CA GLY A 65 -6.43 14.77 26.95
C GLY A 65 -6.28 14.03 25.62
N ARG A 66 -7.37 13.56 25.01
CA ARG A 66 -7.37 12.90 23.70
C ARG A 66 -7.56 13.92 22.57
N PRO A 67 -6.85 13.81 21.44
CA PRO A 67 -7.06 14.69 20.29
C PRO A 67 -8.52 14.63 19.81
N ARG A 68 -9.08 15.76 19.32
CA ARG A 68 -10.40 15.72 18.68
C ARG A 68 -10.30 14.90 17.39
N GLY A 69 -10.85 13.69 17.41
CA GLY A 69 -10.95 12.83 16.24
C GLY A 69 -11.85 13.42 15.15
N MET A 70 -11.46 13.23 13.89
CA MET A 70 -12.31 13.61 12.75
C MET A 70 -13.53 12.70 12.72
N ARG A 71 -14.74 13.29 12.78
CA ARG A 71 -16.00 12.52 12.78
C ARG A 71 -16.16 11.76 11.48
N SER A 72 -16.81 10.59 11.55
CA SER A 72 -17.06 9.73 10.38
C SER A 72 -17.74 10.49 9.24
N ASP A 73 -18.76 11.29 9.55
CA ASP A 73 -19.50 12.07 8.55
C ASP A 73 -18.59 13.08 7.81
N THR A 74 -17.67 13.69 8.54
CA THR A 74 -16.66 14.59 7.94
C THR A 74 -15.70 13.83 7.04
N CYS A 75 -15.30 12.61 7.41
CA CYS A 75 -14.46 11.75 6.58
C CYS A 75 -15.16 11.41 5.26
N ARG A 76 -16.43 10.94 5.33
CA ARG A 76 -17.23 10.61 4.14
C ARG A 76 -17.46 11.81 3.23
N PHE A 77 -17.68 12.99 3.82
CA PHE A 77 -17.79 14.24 3.06
C PHE A 77 -16.50 14.59 2.33
N ILE A 78 -15.34 14.49 2.99
CA ILE A 78 -14.04 14.78 2.35
C ILE A 78 -13.77 13.82 1.20
N GLU A 79 -14.02 12.52 1.41
CA GLU A 79 -13.84 11.50 0.38
C GLU A 79 -14.68 11.77 -0.86
N SER A 80 -15.97 12.10 -0.70
CA SER A 80 -16.85 12.38 -1.84
C SER A 80 -16.41 13.60 -2.64
N ARG A 81 -15.98 14.68 -1.96
CA ARG A 81 -15.45 15.90 -2.62
C ARG A 81 -14.09 15.69 -3.30
N MET A 82 -13.31 14.74 -2.80
CA MET A 82 -12.04 14.33 -3.41
C MET A 82 -12.19 13.21 -4.46
N GLY A 83 -13.41 12.71 -4.68
CA GLY A 83 -13.67 11.61 -5.62
C GLY A 83 -13.07 10.28 -5.19
N LYS A 84 -12.86 10.08 -3.89
CA LYS A 84 -12.34 8.84 -3.30
C LYS A 84 -13.49 7.91 -2.88
N PRO A 85 -13.27 6.59 -2.86
CA PRO A 85 -14.28 5.66 -2.35
C PRO A 85 -14.54 5.88 -0.85
N SER A 86 -15.76 5.55 -0.41
CA SER A 86 -16.11 5.56 1.02
C SER A 86 -15.18 4.63 1.80
N GLY A 87 -14.56 5.13 2.87
CA GLY A 87 -13.62 4.36 3.68
C GLY A 87 -12.15 4.59 3.32
N TRP A 88 -11.87 5.39 2.28
CA TRP A 88 -10.50 5.67 1.88
C TRP A 88 -9.67 6.31 2.99
N LEU A 89 -10.21 7.26 3.77
CA LEU A 89 -9.51 7.88 4.91
C LEU A 89 -9.30 6.91 6.08
N ASP A 90 -10.09 5.84 6.16
CA ASP A 90 -9.99 4.80 7.19
C ASP A 90 -9.06 3.64 6.79
N THR A 91 -8.53 3.68 5.56
CA THR A 91 -7.68 2.62 5.01
C THR A 91 -6.21 2.99 5.15
N ASP A 92 -5.37 2.04 5.57
CA ASP A 92 -3.93 2.26 5.61
C ASP A 92 -3.33 2.27 4.20
N HIS A 93 -2.88 3.46 3.76
CA HIS A 93 -2.17 3.67 2.49
C HIS A 93 -0.65 3.83 2.71
N SER A 94 -0.14 3.60 3.92
CA SER A 94 1.30 3.65 4.24
C SER A 94 2.03 2.40 3.76
N ALA A 95 1.30 1.31 3.56
CA ALA A 95 1.75 0.22 2.71
C ALA A 95 1.94 0.80 1.30
N GLN A 96 3.16 1.26 1.01
CA GLN A 96 3.60 1.36 -0.36
C GLN A 96 3.31 0.02 -1.03
N PRO A 97 3.00 -0.02 -2.34
CA PRO A 97 3.07 -1.27 -3.06
C PRO A 97 4.44 -1.83 -2.71
N LYS A 98 4.46 -2.97 -1.99
CA LYS A 98 5.69 -3.68 -1.70
C LYS A 98 6.42 -3.69 -3.04
N GLU A 99 7.58 -3.04 -3.13
CA GLU A 99 8.45 -3.18 -4.30
C GLU A 99 8.39 -4.67 -4.60
N SER A 100 7.81 -5.01 -5.74
CA SER A 100 7.48 -6.39 -6.07
C SER A 100 8.71 -7.22 -5.71
N ASP A 101 8.54 -8.35 -5.00
CA ASP A 101 9.63 -9.33 -4.70
C ASP A 101 10.21 -9.95 -6.00
N TRP A 102 10.00 -9.27 -7.13
CA TRP A 102 10.42 -9.52 -8.47
C TRP A 102 11.94 -9.43 -8.59
N PRO A 103 12.63 -10.57 -8.78
CA PRO A 103 14.09 -10.62 -8.76
C PRO A 103 14.74 -10.08 -10.04
N PHE A 104 13.95 -9.64 -11.03
CA PHE A 104 14.42 -9.28 -12.36
C PHE A 104 14.15 -7.79 -12.68
N PRO A 105 14.91 -6.84 -12.13
CA PRO A 105 14.65 -5.40 -12.30
C PRO A 105 14.76 -4.91 -13.75
N ARG A 106 15.41 -5.69 -14.63
CA ARG A 106 15.53 -5.39 -16.07
C ARG A 106 14.37 -5.96 -16.90
N LEU A 107 13.53 -6.80 -16.31
CA LEU A 107 12.39 -7.42 -16.98
C LEU A 107 11.11 -6.78 -16.45
N ASP A 108 10.29 -6.25 -17.36
CA ASP A 108 8.95 -5.75 -17.04
C ASP A 108 8.07 -6.92 -16.59
N GLN A 109 7.63 -6.89 -15.32
CA GLN A 109 6.79 -7.93 -14.71
C GLN A 109 5.50 -8.18 -15.52
N THR A 110 4.92 -7.13 -16.10
CA THR A 110 3.68 -7.22 -16.88
C THR A 110 3.83 -8.17 -18.07
N ARG A 111 5.01 -8.20 -18.69
CA ARG A 111 5.29 -9.09 -19.83
C ARG A 111 5.37 -10.54 -19.39
N TYR A 112 5.92 -10.80 -18.20
CA TYR A 112 5.97 -12.13 -17.63
C TYR A 112 4.57 -12.64 -17.27
N ASP A 113 3.73 -11.78 -16.72
CA ASP A 113 2.37 -12.14 -16.32
C ASP A 113 1.48 -12.54 -17.51
N MET A 114 1.71 -11.95 -18.68
CA MET A 114 1.01 -12.27 -19.93
C MET A 114 1.41 -13.61 -20.58
N LEU A 115 2.48 -14.26 -20.10
CA LEU A 115 2.92 -15.54 -20.67
C LEU A 115 1.99 -16.69 -20.29
N THR A 116 1.83 -17.64 -21.21
CA THR A 116 1.12 -18.90 -20.94
C THR A 116 1.88 -19.76 -19.94
N PRO A 117 1.20 -20.68 -19.22
CA PRO A 117 1.87 -21.58 -18.27
C PRO A 117 3.03 -22.37 -18.90
N GLY A 118 2.88 -22.83 -20.16
CA GLY A 118 3.94 -23.56 -20.87
C GLY A 118 5.16 -22.69 -21.21
N GLN A 119 4.95 -21.41 -21.52
CA GLN A 119 6.05 -20.47 -21.74
C GLN A 119 6.80 -20.15 -20.44
N LYS A 120 6.08 -20.03 -19.32
CA LYS A 120 6.71 -19.83 -18.00
C LYS A 120 7.57 -21.03 -17.62
N ALA A 121 7.06 -22.25 -17.78
CA ALA A 121 7.82 -23.47 -17.51
C ALA A 121 9.10 -23.56 -18.35
N ALA A 122 9.04 -23.24 -19.65
CA ALA A 122 10.22 -23.22 -20.51
C ALA A 122 11.29 -22.19 -20.07
N ILE A 123 10.85 -21.02 -19.56
CA ILE A 123 11.77 -20.03 -18.97
C ILE A 123 12.39 -20.56 -17.69
N GLU A 124 11.59 -21.18 -16.81
CA GLU A 124 12.09 -21.76 -15.55
C GLU A 124 13.14 -22.86 -15.81
N ASP A 125 12.87 -23.77 -16.75
CA ASP A 125 13.83 -24.81 -17.15
C ASP A 125 15.15 -24.22 -17.66
N TRP A 126 15.07 -23.16 -18.47
CA TRP A 126 16.24 -22.46 -18.96
C TRP A 126 17.02 -21.78 -17.83
N VAL A 127 16.34 -21.08 -16.91
CA VAL A 127 16.98 -20.43 -15.75
C VAL A 127 17.67 -21.47 -14.87
N ILE A 128 17.03 -22.60 -14.58
CA ILE A 128 17.61 -23.70 -13.80
C ILE A 128 18.88 -24.23 -14.48
N SER A 129 18.83 -24.45 -15.80
CA SER A 129 19.99 -24.89 -16.58
C SER A 129 21.16 -23.90 -16.49
N GLN A 130 20.89 -22.60 -16.60
CA GLN A 130 21.92 -21.56 -16.47
C GLN A 130 22.50 -21.50 -15.06
N VAL A 131 21.67 -21.52 -14.02
CA VAL A 131 22.14 -21.50 -12.62
C VAL A 131 23.05 -22.70 -12.34
N ASN A 132 22.64 -23.89 -12.76
CA ASN A 132 23.46 -25.10 -12.59
C ASN A 132 24.77 -25.04 -13.38
N ALA A 133 24.76 -24.47 -14.59
CA ALA A 133 25.97 -24.25 -15.37
C ALA A 133 26.96 -23.34 -14.64
N PHE A 134 26.51 -22.18 -14.13
CA PHE A 134 27.37 -21.26 -13.38
C PHE A 134 27.91 -21.88 -12.08
N GLN A 135 27.10 -22.66 -11.36
CA GLN A 135 27.56 -23.34 -10.14
C GLN A 135 28.59 -24.43 -10.43
N SER A 136 28.46 -25.12 -11.58
CA SER A 136 29.39 -26.17 -12.00
C SER A 136 30.75 -25.61 -12.45
N THR A 137 30.78 -24.44 -13.10
CA THR A 137 32.03 -23.81 -13.56
C THR A 137 32.92 -23.36 -12.39
N VAL A 138 32.35 -22.92 -11.26
CA VAL A 138 33.11 -22.45 -10.09
C VAL A 138 33.82 -23.60 -9.35
N ALA A 139 33.38 -24.86 -9.53
CA ALA A 139 33.98 -26.00 -8.85
C ALA A 139 35.31 -26.46 -9.46
N VAL A 140 35.57 -26.19 -10.75
CA VAL A 140 36.72 -26.75 -11.48
C VAL A 140 38.01 -25.96 -11.28
N ASP A 141 37.93 -24.67 -10.95
CA ASP A 141 39.11 -23.78 -10.82
C ASP A 141 39.81 -23.87 -9.45
N ARG A 142 39.26 -24.66 -8.50
CA ARG A 142 39.84 -24.82 -7.15
C ARG A 142 40.82 -25.98 -7.00
N ASP A 143 40.98 -26.81 -8.02
CA ASP A 143 41.83 -28.01 -7.96
C ASP A 143 43.20 -27.84 -8.66
N HIS A 144 43.57 -26.62 -9.10
CA HIS A 144 44.83 -26.39 -9.84
C HIS A 144 45.88 -25.51 -9.13
N LEU A 145 45.82 -25.41 -7.80
CA LEU A 145 46.88 -24.82 -6.98
C LEU A 145 47.19 -25.72 -5.77
N ALA A 146 47.95 -26.78 -6.01
CA ALA A 146 48.66 -27.55 -4.98
C ALA A 146 50.11 -27.72 -5.39
#